data_AF-A0A960KQA8-F1
#
_entry.id   AF-A0A960KQA8-F1
#
_cell.length_a   1.000
_cell.length_b   1.000
_cell.length_c   1.000
_cell.angle_alpha   90.00
_cell.angle_beta   90.00
_cell.angle_gamma   90.00
#
_symmetry.space_group_name_H-M   'P 1'
#
loop_
_entity.id
_entity.type
_entity.pdbx_description
1 polymer ?
#
loop_
_entity_poly.entity_id
_entity_poly.type
_entity_poly.pdbx_seq_one_letter_code
_entity_poly.pdbx_strand_id
1 'polypeptide(L)' 'MNGCLEFWAEDARLPWLCSPSTQILISCEDARSIREKGAFITAPDLGGARA' A
#
# COMPACT_ATOMS: atom_id res chain seq x y z
N MET A 1 3.73 10.91 -15.18
CA MET A 1 4.05 10.32 -13.85
C MET A 1 5.17 11.16 -13.26
N ASN A 2 5.01 11.72 -12.05
CA ASN A 2 5.76 12.88 -11.53
C ASN A 2 7.22 12.59 -11.11
N GLY A 3 7.92 11.67 -11.79
CA GLY A 3 9.30 11.29 -11.46
C GLY A 3 9.44 10.33 -10.26
N CYS A 4 8.33 9.88 -9.67
CA CYS A 4 8.35 8.89 -8.59
C CYS A 4 8.44 7.47 -9.15
N LEU A 5 9.27 6.64 -8.51
CA LEU A 5 9.36 5.20 -8.68
C LEU A 5 8.44 4.51 -7.67
N GLU A 6 7.73 3.47 -8.11
CA GLU A 6 6.86 2.67 -7.27
C GLU A 6 7.57 1.39 -6.82
N PHE A 7 7.45 1.06 -5.54
CA PHE A 7 7.99 -0.13 -4.92
C PHE A 7 6.90 -0.83 -4.12
N TRP A 8 6.96 -2.16 -4.05
CA TRP A 8 6.08 -2.95 -3.20
C TRP A 8 6.86 -3.49 -2.00
N ALA A 9 6.38 -3.20 -0.80
CA ALA A 9 6.94 -3.75 0.43
C ALA A 9 6.22 -5.07 0.77
N GLU A 10 6.86 -6.22 0.51
CA GLU A 10 6.23 -7.54 0.67
C GLU A 10 5.76 -7.81 2.11
N ASP A 11 6.61 -7.53 3.11
CA ASP A 11 6.27 -7.80 4.52
C ASP A 11 5.11 -6.94 5.03
N ALA A 12 5.01 -5.70 4.54
CA ALA A 12 3.96 -4.74 4.94
C ALA A 12 2.73 -4.76 4.02
N ARG A 13 2.83 -5.45 2.87
CA ARG A 13 1.81 -5.55 1.82
C ARG A 13 1.25 -4.20 1.38
N LEU A 14 2.13 -3.25 1.10
CA LEU A 14 1.73 -1.90 0.67
C LEU A 14 2.72 -1.28 -0.33
N PRO A 15 2.26 -0.32 -1.16
CA PRO A 15 3.11 0.39 -2.09
C PRO A 15 3.83 1.59 -1.44
N TRP A 16 5.05 1.83 -1.90
CA TRP A 16 5.83 3.05 -1.63
C TRP A 16 6.11 3.78 -2.93
N LEU A 17 5.99 5.11 -2.89
CA LEU A 17 6.47 6.00 -3.94
C LEU A 17 7.75 6.69 -3.46
N CYS A 18 8.83 6.53 -4.21
CA CYS A 18 10.11 7.17 -3.95
C CYS A 18 10.45 8.14 -5.07
N SER A 19 10.78 9.38 -4.70
CA SER A 19 11.37 10.37 -5.61
C SER A 19 12.86 10.50 -5.30
N PRO A 20 13.77 9.88 -6.09
CA PRO A 20 15.20 9.91 -5.79
C PRO A 20 15.80 11.32 -5.84
N SER A 21 15.27 12.18 -6.71
CA SER A 21 15.73 13.55 -6.89
C SER A 21 15.41 14.46 -5.69
N THR A 22 14.31 14.19 -4.99
CA THR A 22 13.89 14.99 -3.82
C THR A 22 14.06 14.25 -2.50
N GLN A 23 14.50 12.99 -2.53
CA GLN A 23 14.62 12.10 -1.38
C GLN A 23 13.31 11.97 -0.56
N ILE A 24 12.17 12.10 -1.24
CA ILE A 24 10.85 11.94 -0.62
C ILE A 24 10.43 10.48 -0.77
N LEU A 25 10.00 9.88 0.34
CA LEU A 25 9.35 8.58 0.38
C LEU A 25 7.91 8.75 0.88
N ILE A 26 6.95 8.21 0.14
CA ILE A 26 5.52 8.26 0.46
C ILE A 26 5.02 6.83 0.60
N SER A 27 4.53 6.47 1.79
CA SER A 27 3.69 5.29 1.94
C SER A 27 2.27 5.65 1.51
N CYS A 28 1.68 4.84 0.63
CA CYS A 28 0.32 5.04 0.16
C CYS A 28 -0.44 3.72 0.11
N GLU A 29 -1.72 3.81 -0.24
CA GLU A 29 -2.56 2.66 -0.53
C GLU A 29 -2.86 2.61 -2.02
N ASP A 30 -2.98 1.40 -2.55
CA ASP A 30 -3.44 1.15 -3.91
C ASP A 30 -4.49 0.02 -3.94
N ALA A 31 -4.96 -0.33 -5.13
CA ALA A 31 -5.94 -1.38 -5.30
C ALA A 31 -5.40 -2.78 -4.91
N ARG A 32 -4.08 -2.99 -4.81
CA ARG A 32 -3.48 -4.26 -4.35
C ARG A 32 -3.49 -4.30 -2.82
N SER A 33 -2.99 -3.28 -2.13
CA SER A 33 -2.93 -3.23 -0.67
C SER A 33 -4.32 -3.26 -0.03
N ILE A 34 -5.30 -2.57 -0.62
CA ILE A 34 -6.69 -2.61 -0.15
C ILE A 34 -7.29 -4.02 -0.30
N ARG A 35 -6.93 -4.76 -1.36
CA ARG A 35 -7.39 -6.14 -1.56
C ARG A 35 -6.77 -7.11 -0.57
N GLU A 36 -5.48 -6.97 -0.29
CA GLU A 36 -4.78 -7.74 0.76
C GLU A 36 -5.43 -7.53 2.12
N LYS A 37 -5.77 -6.29 2.48
CA LYS A 37 -6.52 -5.99 3.72
C LYS A 37 -7.92 -6.59 3.71
N GLY A 38 -8.63 -6.51 2.59
CA GLY A 38 -9.93 -7.15 2.42
C GLY A 38 -9.86 -8.66 2.69
N ALA A 39 -8.89 -9.35 2.08
CA ALA A 39 -8.68 -10.78 2.32
C ALA A 39 -8.37 -11.08 3.79
N PHE A 40 -7.53 -10.27 4.43
CA PHE A 40 -7.21 -10.41 5.85
C PHE A 40 -8.41 -10.16 6.78
N ILE A 41 -9.35 -9.30 6.39
CA ILE A 41 -10.55 -8.99 7.19
C ILE A 41 -11.63 -10.06 7.02
N THR A 42 -11.79 -10.58 5.80
CA THR A 42 -12.79 -11.61 5.51
C THR A 42 -12.43 -12.95 6.12
N ALA A 43 -11.14 -13.32 6.18
CA ALA A 43 -10.72 -14.64 6.68
C ALA A 43 -11.09 -14.90 8.16
N PRO A 44 -10.99 -13.93 9.10
CA PRO A 44 -11.41 -14.08 10.49
C PRO A 44 -12.79 -13.43 10.78
N ASP A 45 -13.50 -12.94 9.75
CA ASP A 45 -14.77 -12.21 9.90
C ASP A 45 -14.67 -10.99 10.85
N LEU A 46 -13.72 -10.09 10.58
CA LEU A 46 -13.41 -8.95 11.46
C LEU A 46 -14.46 -7.81 11.40
N GLY A 47 -15.60 -8.01 10.74
CA GLY A 47 -16.70 -7.04 10.65
C GLY A 47 -16.47 -5.85 9.69
N GLY A 48 -15.27 -5.70 9.13
CA GLY A 48 -14.98 -4.73 8.07
C GLY A 48 -13.74 -3.86 8.34
N ALA A 49 -13.51 -2.89 7.45
CA ALA A 49 -12.50 -1.84 7.61
C ALA A 49 -13.09 -0.46 7.31
N ARG A 50 -12.44 0.57 7.85
CA ARG A 50 -12.73 1.97 7.57
C ARG A 50 -11.47 2.67 7.05
N ALA A 51 -11.65 3.52 6.04
CA ALA A 51 -10.65 4.43 5.51
C ALA A 51 -10.82 5.84 6.09
#